data_AF-A0A1Y4THQ6-F1
#
_entry.id   AF-A0A1Y4THQ6-F1
#
_cell.length_a   1.000
_cell.length_b   1.000
_cell.length_c   1.000
_cell.angle_alpha   90.00
_cell.angle_beta   90.00
_cell.angle_gamma   90.00
#
_symmetry.space_group_name_H-M   'P 1'
#
loop_
_entity.id
_entity.type
_entity.pdbx_description
1 polymer ?
#
loop_
_entity_poly.entity_id
_entity_poly.type
_entity_poly.pdbx_seq_one_letter_code
_entity_poly.pdbx_strand_id
1 'polypeptide(L)'
;MASLRETAQRVLQEARDGIAWIAFYKEGRGWGAECFWPEYHDKSNDFCHDKDDLAELRDILKADRNAIFVNGYYTNLGSTLEMTRESLADALRWQYENQFNLLREAI
;
A
#
# COMPACT_ATOMS: atom_id res chain seq x y z
N MET A 1 7.40 15.88 -0.78
CA MET A 1 5.95 15.58 -0.91
C MET A 1 5.64 15.34 -2.37
N ALA A 2 5.47 14.08 -2.73
CA ALA A 2 5.07 13.70 -4.08
C ALA A 2 3.56 13.89 -4.26
N SER A 3 3.13 14.18 -5.48
CA SER A 3 1.73 14.06 -5.85
C SER A 3 1.30 12.59 -5.81
N LEU A 4 -0.01 12.35 -5.72
CA LEU A 4 -0.53 10.99 -5.75
C LEU A 4 -0.15 10.24 -7.04
N ARG A 5 -0.17 10.93 -8.18
CA ARG A 5 0.21 10.33 -9.47
C ARG A 5 1.68 9.93 -9.51
N GLU A 6 2.57 10.76 -8.99
CA GLU A 6 3.99 10.42 -8.89
C GLU A 6 4.22 9.25 -7.92
N THR A 7 3.49 9.22 -6.81
CA THR A 7 3.52 8.13 -5.84
C THR A 7 3.04 6.82 -6.48
N ALA A 8 1.90 6.83 -7.17
CA ALA A 8 1.38 5.68 -7.90
C ALA A 8 2.33 5.23 -9.02
N GLN A 9 3.01 6.16 -9.70
CA GLN A 9 3.99 5.82 -10.73
C GLN A 9 5.19 5.06 -10.17
N ARG A 10 5.62 5.37 -8.93
CA ARG A 10 6.77 4.71 -8.28
C ARG A 10 6.52 3.24 -7.98
N VAL A 11 5.27 2.88 -7.65
CA VAL A 11 4.88 1.52 -7.25
C VAL A 11 4.06 0.79 -8.31
N LEU A 12 3.95 1.35 -9.52
CA LEU A 12 3.06 0.83 -10.57
C LEU A 12 3.49 -0.56 -11.03
N GLN A 13 4.79 -0.82 -11.14
CA GLN A 13 5.29 -2.11 -11.60
C GLN A 13 4.99 -3.19 -10.55
N GLU A 14 5.28 -2.89 -9.28
CA GLU A 14 5.07 -3.76 -8.14
C GLU A 14 3.57 -4.05 -7.93
N ALA A 15 2.72 -3.03 -8.10
CA ALA A 15 1.27 -3.19 -8.06
C ALA A 15 0.74 -4.08 -9.18
N ARG A 16 1.35 -4.05 -10.38
CA ARG A 16 0.98 -4.94 -11.49
C ARG A 16 1.43 -6.37 -11.26
N ASP A 17 2.65 -6.53 -10.74
CA ASP A 17 3.22 -7.86 -10.46
C ASP A 17 2.44 -8.56 -9.34
N GLY A 18 1.86 -7.79 -8.40
CA GLY A 18 1.00 -8.31 -7.34
C GLY A 18 1.73 -9.12 -6.27
N ILE A 19 3.07 -9.08 -6.27
CA ILE A 19 3.91 -9.77 -5.30
C ILE A 19 4.13 -8.90 -4.07
N ALA A 20 4.43 -7.62 -4.25
CA ALA A 20 4.69 -6.70 -3.15
C ALA A 20 3.40 -6.23 -2.48
N TRP A 21 3.46 -6.01 -1.17
CA TRP A 21 2.47 -5.24 -0.44
C TRP A 21 2.91 -3.78 -0.34
N ILE A 22 1.98 -2.87 -0.59
CA ILE A 22 2.26 -1.43 -0.71
C ILE A 22 1.64 -0.74 0.50
N ALA A 23 2.48 -0.18 1.36
CA ALA A 23 2.04 0.74 2.39
C ALA A 23 1.83 2.11 1.76
N PHE A 24 0.60 2.59 1.72
CA PHE A 24 0.24 3.88 1.14
C PHE A 24 -0.30 4.83 2.21
N TYR A 25 0.26 6.04 2.29
CA TYR A 25 0.05 6.94 3.42
C TYR A 25 0.13 8.42 3.02
N LYS A 26 -0.46 9.29 3.83
CA LYS A 26 -0.27 10.74 3.71
C LYS A 26 1.00 11.18 4.42
N GLU A 27 1.75 12.05 3.76
CA GLU A 27 2.90 12.72 4.35
C GLU A 27 2.71 14.24 4.22
N GLY A 28 2.19 14.86 5.28
CA GLY A 28 1.80 16.27 5.30
C GLY A 28 0.76 16.62 4.22
N ARG A 29 1.16 17.35 3.18
CA ARG A 29 0.29 17.72 2.04
C ARG A 29 0.44 16.78 0.82
N GLY A 30 1.37 15.84 0.87
CA GLY A 30 1.63 14.89 -0.20
C GLY A 30 1.27 13.47 0.19
N TRP A 31 1.74 12.54 -0.63
CA TRP A 31 1.56 11.10 -0.46
C TRP A 31 2.92 10.40 -0.48
N GLY A 32 2.98 9.27 0.24
CA GLY A 32 4.08 8.33 0.25
C GLY A 32 3.57 6.92 -0.04
N ALA A 33 4.44 6.10 -0.62
CA ALA A 33 4.20 4.68 -0.82
C ALA A 33 5.52 3.92 -0.74
N GLU A 34 5.53 2.84 0.04
CA GLU A 34 6.69 1.96 0.16
C GLU A 34 6.24 0.49 -0.01
N CYS A 35 7.12 -0.33 -0.60
CA CYS A 35 6.84 -1.71 -0.96
C CYS A 35 7.51 -2.67 0.02
N PHE A 36 6.78 -3.68 0.45
CA PHE A 36 7.18 -4.69 1.42
C PHE A 36 6.90 -6.10 0.85
N TRP A 37 7.68 -7.08 1.29
CA TRP A 37 7.52 -8.47 0.86
C TRP A 37 7.34 -9.42 2.06
N PRO A 38 6.35 -9.18 2.93
CA PRO A 38 6.08 -10.09 4.03
C PRO A 38 5.56 -11.44 3.54
N GLU A 39 5.74 -12.47 4.36
CA GLU A 39 5.01 -13.72 4.13
C GLU A 39 3.56 -13.52 4.56
N TYR A 40 2.62 -13.62 3.62
CA TYR A 40 1.19 -13.54 3.90
C TYR A 40 0.60 -14.94 4.12
N HIS A 41 -0.07 -15.14 5.26
CA HIS A 41 -0.68 -16.40 5.64
C HIS A 41 -2.19 -16.37 5.40
N ASP A 42 -2.63 -16.76 4.19
CA ASP A 42 -4.04 -16.74 3.75
C ASP A 42 -5.04 -17.35 4.76
N LYS A 43 -4.64 -18.37 5.53
CA LYS A 43 -5.51 -19.09 6.46
C LYS A 43 -5.83 -18.29 7.73
N SER A 44 -4.87 -17.51 8.22
CA SER A 44 -5.05 -16.69 9.42
C SER A 44 -5.28 -15.22 9.09
N ASN A 45 -5.10 -14.83 7.82
CA ASN A 45 -5.17 -13.44 7.36
C ASN A 45 -4.15 -12.55 8.11
N ASP A 46 -2.96 -13.11 8.35
CA ASP A 46 -1.86 -12.45 9.06
C ASP A 46 -0.62 -12.33 8.18
N PHE A 47 0.27 -11.43 8.58
CA PHE A 47 1.55 -11.19 7.95
C PHE A 47 2.70 -11.56 8.88
N CYS A 48 3.71 -12.22 8.33
CA CYS A 48 5.01 -12.36 8.96
C CYS A 48 5.97 -11.35 8.31
N HIS A 49 6.18 -10.24 9.02
CA HIS A 49 7.13 -9.19 8.65
C HIS A 49 8.46 -9.43 9.35
N ASP A 50 9.57 -9.02 8.72
CA ASP A 50 10.83 -8.95 9.43
C ASP A 50 10.88 -7.76 10.41
N LYS A 51 11.92 -7.69 11.24
CA LYS A 51 12.02 -6.66 12.27
C LYS A 51 12.23 -5.26 11.72
N ASP A 52 12.90 -5.14 10.57
CA ASP A 52 13.25 -3.86 9.97
C ASP A 52 12.02 -3.30 9.24
N ASP A 53 11.30 -4.14 8.51
CA ASP A 53 9.98 -3.85 7.92
C ASP A 53 8.99 -3.40 9.00
N LEU A 54 8.89 -4.12 10.12
CA LEU A 54 8.02 -3.71 11.24
C LEU A 54 8.39 -2.36 11.83
N ALA A 55 9.67 -1.99 11.86
CA ALA A 55 10.09 -0.69 12.35
C ALA A 55 9.63 0.42 11.39
N GLU A 56 9.80 0.21 10.08
CA GLU A 56 9.39 1.15 9.05
C GLU A 56 7.86 1.31 8.98
N LEU A 57 7.11 0.20 8.99
CA LEU A 57 5.65 0.25 9.02
C LEU A 57 5.10 0.99 10.25
N ARG A 58 5.76 0.83 11.40
CA ARG A 58 5.41 1.58 12.62
C ARG A 58 5.72 3.07 12.49
N ASP A 59 6.80 3.43 11.81
CA ASP A 59 7.12 4.84 11.55
C ASP A 59 6.15 5.48 10.55
N ILE A 60 5.72 4.73 9.53
CA ILE A 60 4.63 5.13 8.63
C ILE A 60 3.35 5.38 9.44
N LEU A 61 2.96 4.49 10.35
CA LEU A 61 1.76 4.68 11.19
C LEU A 61 1.86 5.86 12.17
N LYS A 62 3.06 6.25 12.59
CA LYS A 62 3.26 7.47 13.39
C LYS A 62 3.01 8.72 12.55
N ALA A 63 3.41 8.70 11.28
CA ALA A 63 3.15 9.80 10.34
C ALA A 63 1.67 9.86 9.92
N ASP A 64 1.07 8.70 9.66
CA ASP A 64 -0.32 8.57 9.25
C ASP A 64 -0.99 7.31 9.83
N ARG A 65 -1.87 7.51 10.82
CA ARG A 65 -2.63 6.42 11.46
C ARG A 65 -3.66 5.76 10.52
N ASN A 66 -3.96 6.42 9.41
CA ASN A 66 -4.93 6.00 8.41
C ASN A 66 -4.26 5.40 7.17
N ALA A 67 -2.95 5.14 7.24
CA ALA A 67 -2.21 4.41 6.21
C ALA A 67 -2.90 3.07 5.90
N ILE A 68 -2.85 2.69 4.63
CA ILE A 68 -3.40 1.43 4.12
C ILE A 68 -2.27 0.51 3.65
N PHE A 69 -2.55 -0.79 3.58
CA PHE A 69 -1.62 -1.81 3.14
C PHE A 69 -2.30 -2.69 2.10
N VAL A 70 -1.90 -2.52 0.83
CA VAL A 70 -2.64 -3.05 -0.33
C VAL A 70 -1.73 -3.85 -1.25
N ASN A 71 -2.31 -4.77 -2.00
CA ASN A 71 -1.58 -5.63 -2.94
C ASN A 71 -2.40 -5.80 -4.22
N GLY A 72 -1.73 -5.79 -5.39
CA GLY A 72 -2.39 -5.85 -6.69
C GLY A 72 -3.24 -7.10 -6.94
N TYR A 73 -2.90 -8.22 -6.29
CA TYR A 73 -3.63 -9.48 -6.40
C TYR A 73 -4.70 -9.64 -5.31
N TYR A 74 -4.38 -9.27 -4.07
CA TYR A 74 -5.26 -9.51 -2.92
C TYR A 74 -6.26 -8.38 -2.64
N THR A 75 -6.05 -7.19 -3.21
CA THR A 75 -6.89 -6.02 -2.94
C THR A 75 -7.46 -5.43 -4.23
N ASN A 76 -8.59 -4.74 -4.11
CA ASN A 76 -9.25 -4.14 -5.26
C ASN A 76 -8.52 -2.87 -5.73
N LEU A 77 -7.48 -3.04 -6.53
CA LEU A 77 -6.76 -1.96 -7.23
C LEU A 77 -7.13 -1.84 -8.72
N GLY A 78 -8.13 -2.62 -9.17
CA GLY A 78 -8.50 -2.76 -10.57
C GLY A 78 -7.74 -3.89 -11.28
N SER A 79 -7.84 -3.93 -12.62
CA SER A 79 -7.15 -4.95 -13.43
C SER A 79 -5.65 -4.68 -13.45
N THR A 80 -4.83 -5.64 -13.01
CA THR A 80 -3.36 -5.56 -13.04
C THR A 80 -2.80 -5.50 -14.47
N LEU A 81 -3.44 -6.16 -15.44
CA LEU A 81 -3.00 -6.16 -16.84
C LEU A 81 -3.13 -4.79 -17.52
N GLU A 82 -4.21 -4.07 -17.22
CA GLU A 82 -4.53 -2.76 -17.81
C GLU A 82 -4.22 -1.60 -16.84
N MET A 83 -3.60 -1.89 -15.70
CA MET A 83 -3.39 -0.90 -14.64
C MET A 83 -2.52 0.23 -15.16
N THR A 84 -3.00 1.47 -15.10
CA THR A 84 -2.22 2.67 -15.42
C THR A 84 -1.88 3.42 -14.16
N ARG A 85 -0.96 4.39 -14.25
CA ARG A 85 -0.70 5.35 -13.17
C ARG A 85 -1.97 6.03 -12.67
N GLU A 86 -2.86 6.43 -13.59
CA GLU A 86 -4.10 7.13 -13.24
C GLU A 86 -5.07 6.20 -12.52
N SER A 87 -5.30 5.00 -13.06
CA SER A 87 -6.23 4.05 -12.43
C SER A 87 -5.72 3.59 -11.06
N LEU A 88 -4.41 3.39 -10.91
CA LEU A 88 -3.80 3.04 -9.62
C LEU A 88 -3.91 4.20 -8.62
N ALA A 89 -3.61 5.44 -9.03
CA ALA A 89 -3.78 6.62 -8.18
C ALA A 89 -5.22 6.74 -7.67
N ASP A 90 -6.21 6.58 -8.55
CA ASP A 90 -7.62 6.66 -8.15
C ASP A 90 -8.03 5.50 -7.24
N ALA A 91 -7.54 4.28 -7.50
CA ALA A 91 -7.78 3.13 -6.63
C ALA A 91 -7.16 3.31 -5.23
N LEU A 92 -5.90 3.76 -5.15
CA LEU A 92 -5.23 4.03 -3.88
C LEU A 92 -5.96 5.12 -3.08
N ARG A 93 -6.36 6.21 -3.75
CA ARG A 93 -7.17 7.25 -3.10
C ARG A 93 -8.48 6.67 -2.59
N TRP A 94 -9.20 5.90 -3.40
CA TRP A 94 -10.48 5.33 -3.00
C TRP A 94 -10.36 4.37 -1.81
N GLN A 95 -9.36 3.48 -1.82
CA GLN A 95 -9.05 2.59 -0.70
C GLN A 95 -8.76 3.40 0.58
N TYR A 96 -7.92 4.43 0.45
CA TYR A 96 -7.56 5.30 1.56
C TYR A 96 -8.75 6.09 2.08
N GLU A 97 -9.52 6.78 1.24
CA GLU A 97 -10.65 7.61 1.69
C GLU A 97 -11.76 6.79 2.36
N ASN A 98 -11.95 5.54 1.95
CA ASN A 98 -12.90 4.62 2.56
C ASN A 98 -12.30 3.81 3.72
N GLN A 99 -11.01 3.98 4.01
CA GLN A 99 -10.31 3.33 5.12
C GLN A 99 -10.36 1.79 5.04
N PHE A 100 -10.20 1.25 3.83
CA PHE A 100 -10.06 -0.19 3.61
C PHE A 100 -8.61 -0.64 3.75
N ASN A 101 -8.41 -1.91 4.16
CA ASN A 101 -7.10 -2.56 4.26
C ASN A 101 -6.10 -1.73 5.09
N LEU A 102 -6.45 -1.43 6.33
CA LEU A 102 -5.68 -0.52 7.17
C LEU A 102 -4.36 -1.13 7.58
N LEU A 103 -3.27 -0.37 7.47
CA LEU A 103 -1.94 -0.87 7.78
C LEU A 103 -1.81 -1.35 9.24
N ARG A 104 -2.50 -0.69 10.18
CA ARG A 104 -2.50 -1.08 11.59
C ARG A 104 -3.13 -2.45 11.87
N GLU A 105 -3.89 -3.00 10.93
CA GLU A 105 -4.49 -4.34 11.03
C GLU A 105 -3.56 -5.41 10.44
N ALA A 106 -2.51 -4.99 9.73
CA ALA A 106 -1.54 -5.87 9.08
C ALA A 106 -0.23 -6.03 9.87
N ILE A 107 -0.09 -5.42 11.06
CA ILE A 107 1.15 -5.43 11.88
C ILE A 107 0.94 -5.81 13.34
#